data_AF-A0A966T1E8-F1
#
_entry.id   AF-A0A966T1E8-F1
#
_cell.length_a   1.000
_cell.length_b   1.000
_cell.length_c   1.000
_cell.angle_alpha   90.00
_cell.angle_beta   90.00
_cell.angle_gamma   90.00
#
_symmetry.space_group_name_H-M   'P 1'
#
loop_
_entity.id
_entity.type
_entity.pdbx_description
1 polymer ?
#
loop_
_entity_poly.entity_id
_entity_poly.type
_entity_poly.pdbx_seq_one_letter_code
_entity_poly.pdbx_strand_id
1 'polypeptide(L)'
;MTKLRPFRFGVQASTAPSGTAWAELARRTEDLGYSVLTMPDHFTDQLAPVPAMTVAASVTKNLRVCALVFDNDYKHPVVLAKELATMDVLSDGRIDIGIGAGWMRSDYDQAGMQYDTPGVRIDRFVEGLQVIRGCMADGAFSFTGTHYKITDYNGLPKPLQKPCPPVLIGAGGKRMLGIAAREADIVGINPSLTPGFVGPEVIADMSSASVAQ
;
A
#
# COMPACT_ATOMS: atom_id res chain seq x y z
N MET A 1 -8.08 -15.38 25.78
CA MET A 1 -7.42 -16.27 24.81
C MET A 1 -7.30 -15.54 23.50
N THR A 2 -6.09 -15.31 23.01
CA THR A 2 -5.85 -14.71 21.69
C THR A 2 -6.41 -15.66 20.62
N LYS A 3 -7.34 -15.16 19.80
CA LYS A 3 -7.89 -15.90 18.66
C LYS A 3 -6.74 -16.23 17.71
N LEU A 4 -6.40 -17.52 17.57
CA LEU A 4 -5.41 -17.98 16.60
C LEU A 4 -5.83 -17.50 15.20
N ARG A 5 -4.97 -16.72 14.54
CA ARG A 5 -5.18 -16.29 13.15
C ARG A 5 -4.63 -17.40 12.24
N PRO A 6 -5.46 -18.04 11.39
CA PRO A 6 -4.96 -19.06 10.47
C PRO A 6 -3.97 -18.46 9.47
N PHE A 7 -3.05 -19.28 8.99
CA PHE A 7 -2.18 -18.90 7.88
C PHE A 7 -3.03 -18.62 6.64
N ARG A 8 -2.66 -17.57 5.91
CA ARG A 8 -3.27 -17.15 4.66
C ARG A 8 -2.18 -16.99 3.62
N PHE A 9 -2.50 -17.35 2.39
CA PHE A 9 -1.59 -17.18 1.26
C PHE A 9 -2.10 -16.03 0.37
N GLY A 10 -1.18 -15.24 -0.16
CA GLY A 10 -1.46 -14.21 -1.16
C GLY A 10 -0.64 -14.45 -2.42
N VAL A 11 -1.07 -13.83 -3.52
CA VAL A 11 -0.33 -13.81 -4.79
C VAL A 11 -0.06 -12.37 -5.15
N GLN A 12 1.17 -12.07 -5.57
CA GLN A 12 1.48 -10.81 -6.22
C GLN A 12 1.46 -11.01 -7.74
N ALA A 13 0.76 -10.13 -8.46
CA ALA A 13 0.76 -10.09 -9.92
C ALA A 13 0.77 -8.63 -10.39
N SER A 14 1.37 -8.36 -11.54
CA SER A 14 1.57 -6.98 -12.03
C SER A 14 1.22 -6.79 -13.50
N THR A 15 1.17 -7.86 -14.30
CA THR A 15 0.97 -7.79 -15.75
C THR A 15 -0.13 -8.71 -16.23
N ALA A 16 -0.78 -8.32 -17.33
CA ALA A 16 -1.66 -9.17 -18.12
C ALA A 16 -1.75 -8.63 -19.55
N PRO A 17 -1.89 -9.49 -20.57
CA PRO A 17 -1.96 -9.05 -21.97
C PRO A 17 -3.31 -8.38 -22.34
N SER A 18 -4.33 -8.49 -21.49
CA SER A 18 -5.64 -7.86 -21.69
C SER A 18 -6.44 -7.79 -20.39
N GLY A 19 -7.53 -7.00 -20.38
CA GLY A 19 -8.47 -6.96 -19.26
C GLY A 19 -9.13 -8.31 -18.96
N THR A 20 -9.43 -9.11 -19.99
CA THR A 20 -9.99 -10.47 -19.82
C THR A 20 -9.01 -11.39 -19.10
N ALA A 21 -7.72 -11.36 -19.51
CA ALA A 21 -6.69 -12.17 -18.88
C ALA A 21 -6.45 -11.76 -17.42
N TRP A 22 -6.48 -10.45 -17.12
CA TRP A 22 -6.37 -9.96 -15.75
C TRP A 22 -7.56 -10.41 -14.87
N ALA A 23 -8.78 -10.30 -15.40
CA ALA A 23 -9.98 -10.75 -14.70
C ALA A 23 -9.98 -12.27 -14.46
N GLU A 24 -9.49 -13.06 -15.41
CA GLU A 24 -9.35 -14.52 -15.26
C GLU A 24 -8.29 -14.87 -14.22
N LEU A 25 -7.16 -14.16 -14.20
CA LEU A 25 -6.14 -14.31 -13.16
C LEU A 25 -6.75 -14.07 -11.77
N ALA A 26 -7.49 -12.96 -11.58
CA ALA A 26 -8.12 -12.65 -10.30
C ALA A 26 -9.12 -13.73 -9.86
N ARG A 27 -10.00 -14.22 -10.75
CA ARG A 27 -10.92 -15.32 -10.44
C ARG A 27 -10.18 -16.60 -10.07
N ARG A 28 -9.15 -16.96 -10.83
CA ARG A 28 -8.34 -18.15 -10.56
C ARG A 28 -7.60 -18.05 -9.23
N THR A 29 -7.09 -16.87 -8.86
CA THR A 29 -6.50 -16.63 -7.54
C THR A 29 -7.51 -16.91 -6.43
N GLU A 30 -8.75 -16.43 -6.57
CA GLU A 30 -9.83 -16.73 -5.62
C GLU A 30 -10.20 -18.22 -5.57
N ASP A 31 -10.40 -18.86 -6.73
CA ASP A 31 -10.82 -20.26 -6.84
C ASP A 31 -9.77 -21.23 -6.26
N LEU A 32 -8.49 -20.85 -6.28
CA LEU A 32 -7.39 -21.60 -5.66
C LEU A 32 -7.30 -21.40 -4.14
N GLY A 33 -8.14 -20.55 -3.55
CA GLY A 33 -8.21 -20.33 -2.11
C GLY A 33 -7.21 -19.29 -1.57
N TYR A 34 -6.56 -18.49 -2.44
CA TYR A 34 -5.74 -17.38 -1.98
C TYR A 34 -6.63 -16.31 -1.33
N SER A 35 -6.11 -15.70 -0.26
CA SER A 35 -6.86 -14.72 0.51
C SER A 35 -6.72 -13.29 0.00
N VAL A 36 -5.65 -13.01 -0.76
CA VAL A 36 -5.35 -11.66 -1.26
C VAL A 36 -4.59 -11.71 -2.58
N LEU A 37 -4.99 -10.85 -3.52
CA LEU A 37 -4.19 -10.50 -4.70
C LEU A 37 -3.51 -9.16 -4.44
N THR A 38 -2.20 -9.12 -4.62
CA THR A 38 -1.40 -7.91 -4.42
C THR A 38 -0.77 -7.39 -5.71
N MET A 39 -0.51 -6.09 -5.76
CA MET A 39 0.15 -5.42 -6.88
C MET A 39 1.28 -4.49 -6.41
N PRO A 40 2.46 -4.50 -7.04
CA PRO A 40 3.46 -3.45 -6.84
C PRO A 40 3.00 -2.13 -7.48
N ASP A 41 3.61 -1.01 -7.09
CA ASP A 41 3.39 0.32 -7.69
C ASP A 41 4.73 0.84 -8.21
N HIS A 42 5.10 0.44 -9.42
CA HIS A 42 6.33 0.85 -10.11
C HIS A 42 6.02 1.32 -11.53
N PHE A 43 6.91 2.11 -12.13
CA PHE A 43 6.73 2.62 -13.50
C PHE A 43 7.37 1.72 -14.56
N THR A 44 7.67 0.48 -14.19
CA THR A 44 8.19 -0.57 -15.07
C THR A 44 7.07 -1.22 -15.87
N ASP A 45 7.35 -2.36 -16.54
CA ASP A 45 6.34 -3.13 -17.28
C ASP A 45 5.31 -3.76 -16.32
N GLN A 46 4.29 -2.97 -15.96
CA GLN A 46 3.17 -3.35 -15.11
C GLN A 46 1.91 -2.54 -15.40
N LEU A 47 0.76 -3.06 -14.98
CA LEU A 47 -0.49 -2.32 -14.92
C LEU A 47 -0.43 -1.30 -13.77
N ALA A 48 -1.12 -0.16 -13.95
CA ALA A 48 -1.34 0.79 -12.86
C ALA A 48 -2.21 0.15 -11.76
N PRO A 49 -1.86 0.28 -10.46
CA PRO A 49 -2.52 -0.52 -9.42
C PRO A 49 -4.00 -0.20 -9.24
N VAL A 50 -4.40 1.08 -9.18
CA VAL A 50 -5.81 1.44 -8.90
C VAL A 50 -6.80 0.85 -9.93
N PRO A 51 -6.61 1.02 -11.25
CA PRO A 51 -7.48 0.38 -12.24
C PRO A 51 -7.45 -1.15 -12.17
N ALA A 52 -6.28 -1.76 -12.07
CA ALA A 52 -6.13 -3.21 -12.06
C ALA A 52 -6.75 -3.84 -10.81
N MET A 53 -6.49 -3.27 -9.64
CA MET A 53 -7.10 -3.68 -8.37
C MET A 53 -8.62 -3.55 -8.41
N THR A 54 -9.16 -2.48 -9.01
CA THR A 54 -10.61 -2.28 -9.15
C THR A 54 -11.23 -3.37 -10.03
N VAL A 55 -10.61 -3.71 -11.16
CA VAL A 55 -11.07 -4.81 -12.01
C VAL A 55 -11.04 -6.14 -11.24
N ALA A 56 -9.93 -6.45 -10.56
CA ALA A 56 -9.79 -7.69 -9.79
C ALA A 56 -10.86 -7.80 -8.70
N ALA A 57 -11.12 -6.70 -7.97
CA ALA A 57 -12.19 -6.64 -6.98
C ALA A 57 -13.56 -6.86 -7.63
N SER A 58 -13.86 -6.20 -8.75
CA SER A 58 -15.18 -6.29 -9.41
C SER A 58 -15.54 -7.68 -9.93
N VAL A 59 -14.55 -8.53 -10.21
CA VAL A 59 -14.77 -9.88 -10.78
C VAL A 59 -14.63 -11.02 -9.77
N THR A 60 -14.37 -10.70 -8.50
CA THR A 60 -14.21 -11.65 -7.38
C THR A 60 -15.19 -11.35 -6.26
N LYS A 61 -15.45 -12.31 -5.38
CA LYS A 61 -16.49 -12.20 -4.35
C LYS A 61 -15.95 -12.00 -2.93
N ASN A 62 -14.84 -12.65 -2.62
CA ASN A 62 -14.23 -12.75 -1.29
C ASN A 62 -12.75 -12.33 -1.29
N LEU A 63 -12.08 -12.40 -2.44
CA LEU A 63 -10.66 -12.08 -2.58
C LEU A 63 -10.40 -10.64 -2.12
N ARG A 64 -9.47 -10.47 -1.18
CA ARG A 64 -8.99 -9.14 -0.80
C ARG A 64 -8.05 -8.62 -1.87
N VAL A 65 -8.00 -7.29 -2.04
CA VAL A 65 -7.13 -6.66 -3.03
C VAL A 65 -6.32 -5.55 -2.37
N CYS A 66 -5.01 -5.56 -2.57
CA CYS A 66 -4.08 -4.67 -1.87
C CYS A 66 -2.92 -4.27 -2.78
N ALA A 67 -2.41 -3.04 -2.70
CA ALA A 67 -1.07 -2.80 -3.23
C ALA A 67 -0.03 -3.39 -2.27
N LEU A 68 1.11 -3.86 -2.76
CA LEU A 68 2.23 -4.30 -1.92
C LEU A 68 3.53 -3.70 -2.49
N VAL A 69 3.75 -2.40 -2.35
CA VAL A 69 2.87 -1.36 -1.74
C VAL A 69 2.76 -0.14 -2.65
N PHE A 70 1.74 0.70 -2.46
CA PHE A 70 1.73 2.06 -3.02
C PHE A 70 2.94 2.84 -2.49
N ASP A 71 3.57 3.62 -3.36
CA ASP A 71 4.56 4.61 -2.96
C ASP A 71 3.85 5.90 -2.53
N ASN A 72 4.11 6.36 -1.31
CA ASN A 72 3.54 7.60 -0.78
C ASN A 72 3.86 8.82 -1.66
N ASP A 73 4.98 8.83 -2.36
CA ASP A 73 5.39 9.99 -3.16
C ASP A 73 4.67 10.10 -4.50
N TYR A 74 4.04 9.03 -4.99
CA TYR A 74 3.49 9.02 -6.36
C TYR A 74 2.13 9.72 -6.46
N LYS A 75 1.43 9.89 -5.34
CA LYS A 75 0.12 10.54 -5.29
C LYS A 75 -0.03 11.38 -4.03
N HIS A 76 -0.73 12.51 -4.17
CA HIS A 76 -1.15 13.28 -3.00
C HIS A 76 -2.06 12.41 -2.10
N PRO A 77 -1.86 12.37 -0.77
CA PRO A 77 -2.55 11.43 0.12
C PRO A 77 -4.09 11.57 0.11
N VAL A 78 -4.63 12.77 -0.12
CA VAL A 78 -6.08 12.98 -0.31
C VAL A 78 -6.61 12.27 -1.55
N VAL A 79 -5.85 12.28 -2.65
CA VAL A 79 -6.25 11.62 -3.91
C VAL A 79 -6.27 10.12 -3.69
N LEU A 80 -5.21 9.56 -3.10
CA LEU A 80 -5.15 8.14 -2.79
C LEU A 80 -6.26 7.73 -1.80
N ALA A 81 -6.55 8.55 -0.79
CA ALA A 81 -7.63 8.27 0.15
C ALA A 81 -9.00 8.21 -0.55
N LYS A 82 -9.26 9.12 -1.49
CA LYS A 82 -10.49 9.14 -2.30
C LYS A 82 -10.61 7.88 -3.17
N GLU A 83 -9.52 7.50 -3.85
CA GLU A 83 -9.48 6.29 -4.68
C GLU A 83 -9.76 5.05 -3.82
N LEU A 84 -9.03 4.87 -2.71
CA LEU A 84 -9.14 3.68 -1.85
C LEU A 84 -10.51 3.59 -1.15
N ALA A 85 -11.06 4.70 -0.67
CA ALA A 85 -12.41 4.70 -0.09
C ALA A 85 -13.48 4.35 -1.14
N THR A 86 -13.31 4.81 -2.38
CA THR A 86 -14.21 4.47 -3.49
C THR A 86 -14.11 2.98 -3.83
N MET A 87 -12.89 2.45 -3.96
CA MET A 87 -12.67 1.03 -4.22
C MET A 87 -13.19 0.16 -3.07
N ASP A 88 -13.10 0.62 -1.82
CA ASP A 88 -13.67 -0.07 -0.67
C ASP A 88 -15.19 -0.24 -0.79
N VAL A 89 -15.89 0.85 -1.15
CA VAL A 89 -17.33 0.81 -1.42
C VAL A 89 -17.66 -0.12 -2.59
N LEU A 90 -16.93 -0.01 -3.71
CA LEU A 90 -17.19 -0.81 -4.91
C LEU A 90 -16.83 -2.29 -4.77
N SER A 91 -16.04 -2.64 -3.76
CA SER A 91 -15.61 -4.01 -3.50
C SER A 91 -16.36 -4.68 -2.35
N ASP A 92 -17.36 -4.02 -1.76
CA ASP A 92 -18.04 -4.48 -0.55
C ASP A 92 -17.08 -4.70 0.63
N GLY A 93 -16.10 -3.80 0.80
CA GLY A 93 -15.21 -3.79 1.96
C GLY A 93 -14.02 -4.74 1.86
N ARG A 94 -13.45 -4.95 0.67
CA ARG A 94 -12.36 -5.92 0.42
C ARG A 94 -11.00 -5.31 0.12
N ILE A 95 -10.87 -3.99 0.19
CA ILE A 95 -9.58 -3.31 -0.03
C ILE A 95 -8.74 -3.34 1.24
N ASP A 96 -7.43 -3.52 1.08
CA ASP A 96 -6.42 -3.20 2.10
C ASP A 96 -5.57 -2.01 1.61
N ILE A 97 -5.22 -1.10 2.51
CA ILE A 97 -4.33 0.05 2.22
C ILE A 97 -2.89 -0.43 2.37
N GLY A 98 -2.28 -0.90 1.30
CA GLY A 98 -0.86 -1.21 1.29
C GLY A 98 -0.02 -0.02 0.86
N ILE A 99 0.79 0.52 1.76
CA ILE A 99 1.56 1.75 1.53
C ILE A 99 2.97 1.68 2.14
N GLY A 100 3.92 2.37 1.52
CA GLY A 100 5.29 2.54 2.02
C GLY A 100 5.85 3.93 1.69
N ALA A 101 7.06 4.20 2.18
CA ALA A 101 7.74 5.48 1.99
C ALA A 101 8.45 5.62 0.62
N GLY A 102 8.28 4.65 -0.27
CA GLY A 102 8.99 4.59 -1.54
C GLY A 102 10.44 4.17 -1.41
N TRP A 103 11.06 3.73 -2.51
CA TRP A 103 12.49 3.31 -2.50
C TRP A 103 13.16 3.22 -3.87
N MET A 104 12.41 2.95 -4.93
CA MET A 104 13.01 2.60 -6.23
C MET A 104 13.42 3.87 -6.99
N ARG A 105 14.70 4.23 -6.89
CA ARG A 105 15.23 5.50 -7.45
C ARG A 105 14.91 5.68 -8.93
N SER A 106 14.93 4.60 -9.71
CA SER A 106 14.64 4.66 -11.15
C SER A 106 13.24 5.16 -11.47
N ASP A 107 12.24 4.85 -10.64
CA ASP A 107 10.87 5.34 -10.86
C ASP A 107 10.81 6.87 -10.71
N TYR A 108 11.52 7.41 -9.72
CA TYR A 108 11.63 8.86 -9.50
C TYR A 108 12.39 9.53 -10.65
N ASP A 109 13.57 9.02 -10.99
CA ASP A 109 14.44 9.61 -12.01
C ASP A 109 13.74 9.60 -13.39
N GLN A 110 13.06 8.50 -13.76
CA GLN A 110 12.38 8.38 -15.05
C GLN A 110 11.10 9.21 -15.15
N ALA A 111 10.37 9.39 -14.04
CA ALA A 111 9.20 10.26 -14.00
C ALA A 111 9.52 11.75 -13.75
N GLY A 112 10.79 12.09 -13.53
CA GLY A 112 11.20 13.45 -13.20
C GLY A 112 10.75 13.91 -11.81
N MET A 113 10.54 12.97 -10.88
CA MET A 113 10.20 13.24 -9.49
C MET A 113 11.45 13.37 -8.62
N GLN A 114 11.35 14.14 -7.55
CA GLN A 114 12.46 14.32 -6.61
C GLN A 114 12.64 13.07 -5.73
N TYR A 115 13.81 12.44 -5.81
CA TYR A 115 14.20 11.34 -4.93
C TYR A 115 14.88 11.86 -3.65
N ASP A 116 14.08 12.17 -2.64
CA ASP A 116 14.56 12.68 -1.35
C ASP A 116 15.28 11.62 -0.49
N THR A 117 16.02 12.09 0.51
CA THR A 117 16.65 11.20 1.50
C THR A 117 15.60 10.29 2.18
N PRO A 118 15.96 9.06 2.59
CA PRO A 118 15.03 8.16 3.27
C PRO A 118 14.36 8.79 4.50
N GLY A 119 15.07 9.65 5.23
CA GLY A 119 14.52 10.38 6.38
C GLY A 119 13.29 11.21 6.01
N VAL A 120 13.46 12.09 5.02
CA VAL A 120 12.39 12.97 4.51
C VAL A 120 11.22 12.17 3.94
N ARG A 121 11.49 11.10 3.19
CA ARG A 121 10.43 10.27 2.62
C ARG A 121 9.64 9.52 3.69
N ILE A 122 10.29 9.04 4.74
CA ILE A 122 9.61 8.41 5.89
C ILE A 122 8.78 9.44 6.67
N ASP A 123 9.29 10.65 6.89
CA ASP A 123 8.54 11.73 7.56
C ASP A 123 7.28 12.11 6.76
N ARG A 124 7.44 12.27 5.45
CA ARG A 124 6.32 12.52 4.53
C ARG A 124 5.32 11.37 4.53
N PHE A 125 5.77 10.12 4.53
CA PHE A 125 4.90 8.95 4.65
C PHE A 125 4.05 8.98 5.94
N VAL A 126 4.65 9.34 7.08
CA VAL A 126 3.91 9.40 8.36
C VAL A 126 2.78 10.42 8.27
N GLU A 127 3.03 11.62 7.75
CA GLU A 127 1.98 12.61 7.54
C GLU A 127 0.95 12.14 6.49
N GLY A 128 1.41 11.51 5.41
CA GLY A 128 0.56 10.98 4.36
C GLY A 128 -0.44 9.95 4.89
N LEU A 129 0.02 9.02 5.73
CA LEU A 129 -0.85 8.03 6.37
C LEU A 129 -1.88 8.68 7.30
N GLN A 130 -1.49 9.70 8.07
CA GLN A 130 -2.42 10.45 8.91
C GLN A 130 -3.49 11.17 8.07
N VAL A 131 -3.10 11.79 6.95
CA VAL A 131 -4.03 12.41 6.02
C VAL A 131 -4.98 11.39 5.40
N ILE A 132 -4.49 10.22 5.00
CA ILE A 132 -5.33 9.15 4.43
C ILE A 132 -6.39 8.71 5.43
N ARG A 133 -5.99 8.38 6.66
CA ARG A 133 -6.93 7.97 7.73
C ARG A 133 -7.91 9.10 8.07
N GLY A 134 -7.43 10.34 8.14
CA GLY A 134 -8.25 11.52 8.41
C GLY A 134 -9.34 11.77 7.36
N CYS A 135 -9.00 11.64 6.07
CA CYS A 135 -9.98 11.79 4.99
C CYS A 135 -11.09 10.72 5.04
N MET A 136 -10.79 9.53 5.57
CA MET A 136 -11.72 8.41 5.69
C MET A 136 -12.56 8.42 6.97
N ALA A 137 -12.17 9.20 7.98
CA ALA A 137 -12.92 9.35 9.24
C ALA A 137 -14.25 10.08 9.03
N ASP A 138 -15.16 9.99 9.99
CA ASP A 138 -16.46 10.68 9.90
C ASP A 138 -16.29 12.21 10.03
N GLY A 139 -17.03 12.96 9.23
CA GLY A 139 -16.99 14.43 9.23
C GLY A 139 -15.86 15.04 8.40
N ALA A 140 -15.68 16.36 8.56
CA ALA A 140 -14.61 17.11 7.92
C ALA A 140 -13.29 16.96 8.70
N PHE A 141 -12.19 16.95 7.96
CA PHE A 141 -10.85 16.73 8.47
C PHE A 141 -9.94 17.91 8.12
N SER A 142 -9.13 18.33 9.08
CA SER A 142 -8.06 19.31 8.89
C SER A 142 -6.75 18.75 9.41
N PHE A 143 -5.66 19.09 8.74
CA PHE A 143 -4.30 18.67 9.08
C PHE A 143 -3.32 19.79 8.75
N THR A 144 -2.30 19.98 9.59
CA THR A 144 -1.20 20.90 9.31
C THR A 144 0.08 20.23 9.78
N GLY A 145 0.85 19.73 8.83
CA GLY A 145 2.18 19.18 9.03
C GLY A 145 3.23 19.93 8.22
N THR A 146 4.41 19.35 8.16
CA THR A 146 5.56 19.85 7.40
C THR A 146 5.37 19.64 5.91
N HIS A 147 4.77 18.51 5.51
CA HIS A 147 4.63 18.10 4.13
C HIS A 147 3.23 18.33 3.58
N TYR A 148 2.20 18.22 4.41
CA TYR A 148 0.81 18.39 3.97
C TYR A 148 0.01 19.37 4.83
N LYS A 149 -0.89 20.11 4.17
CA LYS A 149 -1.90 20.95 4.82
C LYS A 149 -3.27 20.68 4.20
N ILE A 150 -4.19 20.18 5.03
CA ILE A 150 -5.58 19.91 4.65
C ILE A 150 -6.47 20.83 5.47
N THR A 151 -7.42 21.51 4.83
CA THR A 151 -8.33 22.45 5.50
C THR A 151 -9.77 22.03 5.25
N ASP A 152 -10.49 21.72 6.32
CA ASP A 152 -11.93 21.46 6.35
C ASP A 152 -12.43 20.52 5.23
N TYR A 153 -11.68 19.45 4.96
CA TYR A 153 -11.98 18.52 3.88
C TYR A 153 -12.80 17.34 4.38
N ASN A 154 -14.04 17.20 3.91
CA ASN A 154 -14.85 16.01 4.15
C ASN A 154 -14.70 15.01 2.99
N GLY A 155 -13.82 14.02 3.16
CA GLY A 155 -13.58 12.98 2.16
C GLY A 155 -14.81 12.08 1.98
N LEU A 156 -15.41 12.08 0.79
CA LEU A 156 -16.51 11.19 0.41
C LEU A 156 -16.13 10.38 -0.84
N PRO A 157 -16.62 9.15 -1.06
CA PRO A 157 -17.42 8.37 -0.11
C PRO A 157 -16.60 7.99 1.12
N LYS A 158 -17.27 7.66 2.23
CA LYS A 158 -16.60 7.02 3.37
C LYS A 158 -16.44 5.52 3.05
N PRO A 159 -15.34 4.88 3.45
CA PRO A 159 -15.20 3.43 3.30
C PRO A 159 -16.27 2.68 4.08
N LEU A 160 -16.64 1.50 3.60
CA LEU A 160 -17.49 0.54 4.31
C LEU A 160 -16.74 -0.04 5.53
N GLN A 161 -15.45 -0.32 5.38
CA GLN A 161 -14.60 -0.77 6.47
C GLN A 161 -14.30 0.39 7.44
N LYS A 162 -14.39 0.12 8.76
CA LYS A 162 -14.21 1.10 9.84
C LYS A 162 -13.03 0.74 10.76
N PRO A 163 -12.29 1.73 11.31
CA PRO A 163 -12.42 3.18 11.03
C PRO A 163 -11.93 3.57 9.63
N CYS A 164 -11.15 2.70 8.99
CA CYS A 164 -10.80 2.71 7.57
C CYS A 164 -10.48 1.26 7.15
N PRO A 165 -10.20 0.99 5.87
CA PRO A 165 -9.67 -0.31 5.45
C PRO A 165 -8.37 -0.67 6.21
N PRO A 166 -8.07 -1.97 6.42
CA PRO A 166 -6.85 -2.40 7.11
C PRO A 166 -5.59 -1.88 6.42
N VAL A 167 -4.63 -1.43 7.21
CA VAL A 167 -3.39 -0.83 6.68
C VAL A 167 -2.25 -1.84 6.72
N LEU A 168 -1.71 -2.11 5.54
CA LEU A 168 -0.46 -2.82 5.35
C LEU A 168 0.68 -1.82 5.17
N ILE A 169 1.71 -1.88 6.03
CA ILE A 169 2.90 -1.04 5.90
C ILE A 169 4.08 -1.91 5.46
N GLY A 170 4.65 -1.60 4.30
CA GLY A 170 5.91 -2.18 3.84
C GLY A 170 7.11 -1.57 4.55
N ALA A 171 7.92 -2.39 5.21
CA ALA A 171 9.00 -1.93 6.09
C ALA A 171 10.22 -2.85 6.05
N GLY A 172 11.42 -2.26 5.96
CA GLY A 172 12.68 -3.00 6.03
C GLY A 172 13.74 -2.40 6.97
N GLY A 173 13.81 -1.07 7.10
CA GLY A 173 14.69 -0.42 8.08
C GLY A 173 14.05 -0.33 9.47
N LYS A 174 14.87 -0.32 10.54
CA LYS A 174 14.46 -0.20 11.95
C LYS A 174 13.43 0.89 12.21
N ARG A 175 13.63 2.08 11.63
CA ARG A 175 12.69 3.21 11.75
C ARG A 175 11.31 2.85 11.17
N MET A 176 11.28 2.32 9.95
CA MET A 176 10.05 1.95 9.27
C MET A 176 9.35 0.77 9.94
N LEU A 177 10.10 -0.23 10.41
CA LEU A 177 9.58 -1.36 11.18
C LEU A 177 8.96 -0.89 12.50
N GLY A 178 9.60 0.05 13.19
CA GLY A 178 9.05 0.66 14.40
C GLY A 178 7.75 1.43 14.15
N ILE A 179 7.63 2.11 13.01
CA ILE A 179 6.38 2.76 12.59
C ILE A 179 5.32 1.70 12.28
N ALA A 180 5.65 0.69 11.47
CA ALA A 180 4.72 -0.39 11.13
C ALA A 180 4.18 -1.12 12.37
N ALA A 181 5.03 -1.36 13.37
CA ALA A 181 4.62 -1.98 14.63
C ALA A 181 3.60 -1.16 15.44
N ARG A 182 3.55 0.16 15.25
CA ARG A 182 2.60 1.04 15.94
C ARG A 182 1.35 1.33 15.12
N GLU A 183 1.50 1.47 13.80
CA GLU A 183 0.50 2.07 12.92
C GLU A 183 -0.18 1.09 11.96
N ALA A 184 0.37 -0.11 11.76
CA ALA A 184 -0.13 -1.07 10.78
C ALA A 184 -1.05 -2.14 11.40
N ASP A 185 -2.04 -2.57 10.62
CA ASP A 185 -2.80 -3.80 10.87
C ASP A 185 -2.03 -5.03 10.35
N ILE A 186 -1.22 -4.83 9.30
CA ILE A 186 -0.40 -5.84 8.63
C ILE A 186 1.01 -5.27 8.39
N VAL A 187 2.05 -5.97 8.83
CA VAL A 187 3.44 -5.57 8.58
C VAL A 187 4.00 -6.37 7.41
N GLY A 188 4.34 -5.69 6.32
CA GLY A 188 5.09 -6.27 5.21
C GLY A 188 6.58 -6.20 5.51
N ILE A 189 7.19 -7.33 5.86
CA ILE A 189 8.61 -7.39 6.21
C ILE A 189 9.42 -7.53 4.92
N ASN A 190 10.18 -6.49 4.61
CA ASN A 190 11.08 -6.43 3.47
C ASN A 190 12.53 -6.36 3.94
N PRO A 191 13.50 -6.72 3.08
CA PRO A 191 14.89 -6.35 3.32
C PRO A 191 15.07 -4.82 3.36
N SER A 192 16.20 -4.36 3.90
CA SER A 192 16.60 -2.95 3.80
C SER A 192 16.86 -2.59 2.33
N LEU A 193 16.08 -1.66 1.80
CA LEU A 193 16.18 -1.19 0.40
C LEU A 193 16.87 0.17 0.28
N THR A 194 17.67 0.53 1.29
CA THR A 194 18.44 1.79 1.34
C THR A 194 19.26 2.07 0.06
N PRO A 195 19.87 1.07 -0.61
CA PRO A 195 20.61 1.32 -1.86
C PRO A 195 19.75 1.85 -3.02
N GLY A 196 18.42 1.71 -2.96
CA GLY A 196 17.51 2.18 -4.01
C GLY A 196 17.42 1.28 -5.25
N PHE A 197 17.97 0.06 -5.18
CA PHE A 197 17.87 -1.00 -6.19
C PHE A 197 17.86 -2.38 -5.51
N VAL A 198 17.39 -3.42 -6.20
CA VAL A 198 17.47 -4.81 -5.71
C VAL A 198 18.79 -5.43 -6.19
N GLY A 199 19.62 -5.88 -5.24
CA GLY A 199 20.86 -6.61 -5.50
C GLY A 199 21.10 -7.73 -4.47
N PRO A 200 22.06 -8.65 -4.70
CA PRO A 200 22.34 -9.79 -3.82
C PRO A 200 22.59 -9.39 -2.34
N GLU A 201 23.21 -8.24 -2.12
CA GLU A 201 23.47 -7.61 -0.84
C GLU A 201 22.21 -7.30 -0.01
N VAL A 202 21.06 -7.11 -0.66
CA VAL A 202 19.78 -6.80 -0.02
C VAL A 202 19.24 -8.00 0.78
N ILE A 203 19.56 -9.25 0.36
CA ILE A 203 19.13 -10.47 1.07
C ILE A 203 19.93 -10.68 2.37
N ALA A 204 21.19 -10.23 2.42
CA ALA A 204 22.03 -10.34 3.61
C ALA A 204 21.51 -9.49 4.79
N ASP A 205 20.75 -8.43 4.49
CA ASP A 205 20.15 -7.50 5.45
C ASP A 205 18.83 -8.00 6.07
N MET A 206 18.39 -9.23 5.80
CA MET A 206 17.21 -9.84 6.43
C MET A 206 17.50 -10.60 7.74
N SER A 207 18.71 -10.46 8.30
CA SER A 207 19.06 -11.08 9.58
C SER A 207 18.56 -10.26 10.78
N SER A 208 18.40 -10.87 11.95
CA SER A 208 18.08 -10.11 13.17
C SER A 208 19.17 -9.11 13.57
N ALA A 209 20.41 -9.30 13.09
CA ALA A 209 21.56 -8.46 13.39
C ALA A 209 21.55 -7.13 12.62
N SER A 210 21.00 -7.08 11.41
CA SER A 210 20.90 -5.86 10.60
C SER A 210 19.85 -4.88 11.13
N VAL A 211 18.86 -5.37 11.90
CA VAL A 211 17.83 -4.55 12.55
C VAL A 211 18.30 -3.99 13.91
N ALA A 212 19.34 -4.58 14.50
CA ALA A 212 19.84 -4.23 15.84
C ALA A 212 20.76 -2.99 15.86
N GLN A 213 21.40 -2.67 14.73
CA GLN A 213 22.20 -1.44 14.57
C GLN A 213 21.30 -0.19 14.50
#